data_AF-A0A7S3VYV5-F1
#
_entry.id   AF-A0A7S3VYV5-F1
#
_cell.length_a   1.000
_cell.length_b   1.000
_cell.length_c   1.000
_cell.angle_alpha   90.00
_cell.angle_beta   90.00
_cell.angle_gamma   90.00
#
_symmetry.space_group_name_H-M   'P 1'
#
loop_
_entity.id
_entity.type
_entity.pdbx_description
1 polymer ?
#
loop_
_entity_poly.entity_id
_entity_poly.type
_entity_poly.pdbx_seq_one_letter_code
_entity_poly.pdbx_strand_id
1 'polypeptide(L)'
;HSRCCKHDGQTCFEKNKYWAACRDTCAPGVVAAADKNKDPWSCKPLGDRTPYATQCSWPGQDCLKTASCCMEGFQCIAKTLYWAECHQNVPAGWNGTVLGGPKPHLTMPPASGAVKAADQTLYCFMAILPGSPE
;
A
#
# COMPACT_ATOMS: atom_id res chain seq x y z
N HIS A 1 15.57 19.12 -8.77
CA HIS A 1 15.32 17.70 -8.43
C HIS A 1 14.08 17.64 -7.56
N SER A 2 12.98 17.09 -8.07
CA SER A 2 11.68 17.06 -7.38
C SER A 2 11.64 16.10 -6.19
N ARG A 3 12.58 15.15 -6.06
CA ARG A 3 12.63 14.12 -5.00
C ARG A 3 11.36 13.24 -4.92
N CYS A 4 10.39 13.45 -5.81
CA CYS A 4 9.19 12.64 -5.99
C CYS A 4 9.47 11.51 -6.96
N CYS A 5 9.01 10.31 -6.61
CA CYS A 5 9.12 9.12 -7.46
C CYS A 5 7.90 8.94 -8.34
N LYS A 6 8.12 8.40 -9.55
CA LYS A 6 7.06 8.20 -10.56
C LYS A 6 6.14 7.03 -10.22
N HIS A 7 6.66 6.00 -9.56
CA HIS A 7 5.93 4.78 -9.29
C HIS A 7 5.45 4.73 -7.85
N ASP A 8 4.25 4.19 -7.68
CA ASP A 8 3.59 3.99 -6.39
C ASP A 8 4.44 3.12 -5.45
N GLY A 9 4.50 3.49 -4.18
CA GLY A 9 5.29 2.78 -3.19
C GLY A 9 6.81 2.97 -3.34
N GLN A 10 7.30 3.86 -4.20
CA GLN A 10 8.73 4.20 -4.22
C GLN A 10 9.05 5.38 -3.33
N THR A 11 10.24 5.35 -2.74
CA THR A 11 10.80 6.47 -1.99
C THR A 11 12.13 6.86 -2.63
N CYS A 12 12.41 8.16 -2.72
CA CYS A 12 13.69 8.64 -3.23
C CYS A 12 14.74 8.47 -2.13
N PHE A 13 15.62 7.48 -2.28
CA PHE A 13 16.69 7.21 -1.33
C PHE A 13 18.01 7.78 -1.83
N GLU A 14 18.76 8.36 -0.91
CA GLU A 14 20.13 8.77 -1.15
C GLU A 14 21.04 7.54 -1.15
N LYS A 15 21.88 7.46 -2.18
CA LYS A 15 23.04 6.56 -2.17
C LYS A 15 24.22 7.28 -1.51
N ASN A 16 24.59 8.43 -2.08
CA ASN A 16 25.63 9.31 -1.60
C ASN A 16 25.28 10.77 -1.95
N LYS A 17 26.13 11.72 -1.56
CA LYS A 17 25.90 13.16 -1.76
C LYS A 17 25.73 13.60 -3.23
N TYR A 18 26.05 12.75 -4.20
CA TYR A 18 25.93 13.02 -5.63
C TYR A 18 24.83 12.20 -6.31
N TRP A 19 24.35 11.14 -5.67
CA TRP A 19 23.44 10.17 -6.29
C TRP A 19 22.30 9.79 -5.37
N ALA A 20 21.10 9.86 -5.92
CA ALA A 20 19.88 9.36 -5.31
C ALA A 20 19.01 8.71 -6.38
N ALA A 21 18.23 7.70 -6.00
CA ALA A 21 17.29 7.08 -6.90
C ALA A 21 16.02 6.64 -6.18
N CYS A 22 14.95 6.46 -6.95
CA CYS A 22 13.70 5.89 -6.47
C CYS A 22 13.83 4.38 -6.30
N ARG A 23 13.50 3.87 -5.10
CA ARG A 23 13.51 2.44 -4.78
C ARG A 23 12.33 2.10 -3.88
N ASP A 24 11.85 0.87 -3.97
CA ASP A 24 10.78 0.37 -3.10
C ASP A 24 11.27 0.17 -1.66
N THR A 25 12.49 -0.34 -1.54
CA THR A 25 13.21 -0.61 -0.28
C THR A 25 14.67 -0.19 -0.41
N CYS A 26 15.29 0.22 0.71
CA CYS A 26 16.70 0.54 0.77
C CYS A 26 17.34 -0.09 2.01
N ALA A 27 18.46 -0.80 1.80
CA ALA A 27 19.27 -1.37 2.87
C ALA A 27 20.60 -0.59 2.97
N PRO A 28 20.87 0.08 4.11
CA PRO A 28 22.08 0.90 4.25
C PRO A 28 23.33 0.04 4.20
N GLY A 29 24.41 0.59 3.62
CA GLY A 29 25.68 -0.12 3.49
C GLY A 29 25.75 -1.14 2.36
N VAL A 30 24.62 -1.44 1.70
CA VAL A 30 24.63 -2.32 0.52
C VAL A 30 25.28 -1.59 -0.65
N VAL A 31 26.15 -2.28 -1.35
CA VAL A 31 26.75 -1.83 -2.61
C VAL A 31 26.03 -2.56 -3.74
N ALA A 32 25.49 -1.82 -4.71
CA ALA A 32 24.89 -2.46 -5.87
C ALA A 32 25.97 -3.19 -6.68
N ALA A 33 25.74 -4.45 -7.05
CA ALA A 33 26.73 -5.24 -7.79
C ALA A 33 27.11 -4.63 -9.16
N ALA A 34 26.21 -3.83 -9.74
CA ALA A 34 26.40 -3.14 -11.01
C ALA A 34 27.13 -1.78 -10.90
N ASP A 35 27.43 -1.32 -9.69
CA ASP A 35 28.02 -0.01 -9.46
C ASP A 35 29.54 -0.02 -9.64
N LYS A 36 30.03 0.76 -10.62
CA LYS A 36 31.48 0.88 -10.89
C LYS A 36 32.25 1.47 -9.70
N ASN A 37 31.66 2.41 -8.99
CA ASN A 37 32.31 3.13 -7.90
C ASN A 37 32.18 2.43 -6.53
N LYS A 38 31.41 1.34 -6.45
CA LYS A 38 31.16 0.57 -5.22
C LYS A 38 30.73 1.40 -3.99
N ASP A 39 30.15 2.59 -4.19
CA ASP A 39 29.70 3.42 -3.07
C ASP A 39 28.53 2.74 -2.33
N PRO A 40 28.54 2.73 -0.98
CA PRO A 40 27.44 2.20 -0.19
C PRO A 40 26.23 3.13 -0.26
N TRP A 41 25.03 2.55 -0.16
CA TRP A 41 23.81 3.34 -0.01
C TRP A 41 23.68 3.90 1.42
N SER A 42 23.47 5.21 1.57
CA SER A 42 23.11 5.81 2.87
C SER A 42 21.67 5.49 3.26
N CYS A 43 20.80 5.28 2.26
CA CYS A 43 19.37 5.04 2.43
C CYS A 43 18.63 6.15 3.17
N LYS A 44 19.16 7.37 3.15
CA LYS A 44 18.45 8.54 3.67
C LYS A 44 17.27 8.87 2.74
N PRO A 45 16.02 8.88 3.22
CA PRO A 45 14.89 9.30 2.41
C PRO A 45 15.00 10.80 2.13
N LEU A 46 14.96 11.18 0.85
CA LEU A 46 15.05 12.57 0.40
C LEU A 46 13.68 13.17 0.09
N GLY A 47 12.67 12.33 -0.14
CA GLY A 47 11.29 12.73 -0.37
C GLY A 47 10.33 11.69 0.20
N ASP A 48 9.05 12.06 0.23
CA ASP A 48 8.00 11.18 0.72
C ASP A 48 7.84 9.95 -0.17
N ARG A 49 7.33 8.87 0.43
CA ARG A 49 6.96 7.67 -0.32
C ARG A 49 5.80 8.02 -1.22
N THR A 50 5.90 7.70 -2.51
CA THR A 50 4.77 7.86 -3.42
C THR A 50 3.61 7.04 -2.88
N PRO A 51 2.45 7.65 -2.63
CA PRO A 51 1.30 6.96 -2.06
C PRO A 51 0.95 5.77 -2.93
N TYR A 52 0.71 4.62 -2.31
CA TYR A 52 0.15 3.49 -3.04
C TYR A 52 -1.34 3.73 -3.20
N ALA A 53 -1.82 3.79 -4.43
CA ALA A 53 -3.25 3.82 -4.70
C ALA A 53 -3.83 2.46 -4.28
N THR A 54 -4.24 2.34 -3.02
CA THR A 54 -5.02 1.20 -2.58
C THR A 54 -6.28 1.21 -3.44
N GLN A 55 -6.52 0.13 -4.21
CA GLN A 55 -7.75 -0.06 -4.98
C GLN A 55 -8.96 -0.30 -4.06
N CYS A 56 -8.94 0.25 -2.86
CA CYS A 56 -9.96 0.14 -1.84
C CYS A 56 -9.96 1.41 -0.98
N SER A 57 -11.13 1.76 -0.47
CA SER A 57 -11.36 2.89 0.43
C SER A 57 -11.50 2.40 1.88
N TRP A 58 -11.08 3.24 2.82
CA TRP A 58 -11.24 3.01 4.26
C TRP A 58 -12.62 3.47 4.76
N PRO A 59 -13.06 3.10 5.98
CA PRO A 59 -14.29 3.63 6.55
C PRO A 59 -14.25 5.16 6.65
N GLY A 60 -15.32 5.81 6.21
CA GLY A 60 -15.40 7.27 6.17
C GLY A 60 -14.75 7.92 4.94
N GLN A 61 -14.02 7.17 4.10
CA GLN A 61 -13.54 7.65 2.80
C GLN A 61 -14.59 7.47 1.71
N ASP A 62 -14.48 8.28 0.65
CA ASP A 62 -15.34 8.10 -0.51
C ASP A 62 -14.97 6.81 -1.26
N CYS A 63 -15.96 5.93 -1.42
CA CYS A 63 -15.82 4.67 -2.15
C CYS A 63 -16.51 4.70 -3.51
N LEU A 64 -17.00 5.88 -3.96
CA LEU A 64 -17.73 6.01 -5.23
C LEU A 64 -16.87 5.60 -6.43
N LYS A 65 -15.57 5.91 -6.40
CA LYS A 65 -14.63 5.59 -7.49
C LYS A 65 -14.08 4.16 -7.44
N THR A 66 -13.84 3.66 -6.24
CA THR A 66 -13.22 2.35 -6.00
C THR A 66 -14.24 1.22 -5.90
N ALA A 67 -15.47 1.52 -5.48
CA ALA A 67 -16.55 0.58 -5.14
C ALA A 67 -16.08 -0.60 -4.29
N SER A 68 -14.98 -0.44 -3.54
CA SER A 68 -14.27 -1.53 -2.88
C SER A 68 -13.81 -1.05 -1.51
N CYS A 69 -14.15 -1.78 -0.44
CA CYS A 69 -13.76 -1.45 0.92
C CYS A 69 -12.55 -2.29 1.36
N CYS A 70 -11.59 -1.69 2.08
CA CYS A 70 -10.36 -2.39 2.48
C CYS A 70 -10.58 -3.39 3.63
N MET A 71 -11.63 -3.21 4.43
CA MET A 71 -11.94 -4.08 5.55
C MET A 71 -12.93 -5.19 5.17
N GLU A 72 -12.76 -6.36 5.76
CA GLU A 72 -13.70 -7.47 5.62
C GLU A 72 -15.06 -7.11 6.22
N GLY A 73 -16.13 -7.47 5.51
CA GLY A 73 -17.50 -7.20 5.95
C GLY A 73 -17.98 -5.75 5.78
N PHE A 74 -17.14 -4.84 5.27
CA PHE A 74 -17.56 -3.48 4.92
C PHE A 74 -18.10 -3.42 3.49
N GLN A 75 -19.22 -2.73 3.31
CA GLN A 75 -19.86 -2.53 2.02
C GLN A 75 -19.82 -1.04 1.68
N CYS A 76 -19.60 -0.75 0.40
CA CYS A 76 -19.66 0.61 -0.10
C CYS A 76 -21.13 0.98 -0.29
N ILE A 77 -21.66 1.81 0.61
CA ILE A 77 -23.06 2.22 0.62
C ILE A 77 -23.12 3.67 0.15
N ALA A 78 -24.06 4.01 -0.74
CA ALA A 78 -24.24 5.37 -1.24
C ALA A 78 -25.21 6.17 -0.37
N LYS A 79 -24.79 7.38 0.05
CA LYS A 79 -25.66 8.37 0.70
C LYS A 79 -26.43 9.17 -0.33
N THR A 80 -25.68 9.62 -1.33
CA THR A 80 -26.14 10.48 -2.42
C THR A 80 -25.54 9.96 -3.74
N LEU A 81 -25.93 10.57 -4.86
CA LEU A 81 -25.41 10.20 -6.19
C LEU A 81 -23.89 10.45 -6.34
N TYR A 82 -23.29 11.25 -5.47
CA TYR A 82 -21.89 11.70 -5.56
C TYR A 82 -21.08 11.40 -4.30
N TRP A 83 -21.66 10.68 -3.34
CA TRP A 83 -20.98 10.33 -2.09
C TRP A 83 -21.40 8.95 -1.61
N ALA A 84 -20.41 8.09 -1.40
CA ALA A 84 -20.57 6.75 -0.87
C ALA A 84 -19.47 6.47 0.14
N GLU A 85 -19.80 5.81 1.24
CA GLU A 85 -18.87 5.50 2.33
C GLU A 85 -18.87 4.00 2.60
N CYS A 86 -17.72 3.50 3.07
CA CYS A 86 -17.60 2.13 3.56
C CYS A 86 -18.20 2.00 4.96
N HIS A 87 -19.31 1.26 5.07
CA HIS A 87 -19.96 0.92 6.33
C HIS A 87 -20.25 -0.58 6.40
N GLN A 88 -20.25 -1.14 7.61
CA GLN A 88 -20.62 -2.55 7.84
C GLN A 88 -22.14 -2.77 7.77
N ASN A 89 -22.93 -1.75 8.14
CA ASN A 89 -24.39 -1.77 8.11
C ASN A 89 -24.91 -0.47 7.47
N VAL A 90 -26.11 -0.49 6.90
CA VAL A 90 -26.76 0.72 6.35
C VAL A 90 -27.06 1.70 7.49
N PRO A 91 -26.47 2.91 7.50
CA PRO A 91 -26.76 3.92 8.52
C PRO A 91 -28.22 4.39 8.44
N ALA A 92 -28.81 4.74 9.59
CA ALA A 92 -30.16 5.28 9.64
C ALA A 92 -30.27 6.58 8.81
N GLY A 93 -31.22 6.61 7.87
CA GLY A 93 -31.44 7.75 6.97
C GLY A 93 -30.77 7.64 5.60
N TRP A 94 -30.18 6.50 5.26
CA TRP A 94 -29.64 6.21 3.93
C TRP A 94 -30.56 5.26 3.17
N ASN A 95 -30.60 5.36 1.84
CA ASN A 95 -31.44 4.51 0.99
C ASN A 95 -30.93 3.06 0.90
N GLY A 96 -29.73 2.79 1.41
CA GLY A 96 -29.16 1.43 1.45
C GLY A 96 -28.64 0.92 0.10
N THR A 97 -28.41 1.79 -0.88
CA THR A 97 -27.85 1.39 -2.18
C THR A 97 -26.39 0.95 -2.02
N VAL A 98 -26.14 -0.35 -2.17
CA VAL A 98 -24.79 -0.93 -2.13
C VAL A 98 -24.16 -0.83 -3.53
N LEU A 99 -23.06 -0.10 -3.65
CA LEU A 99 -22.29 0.05 -4.90
C LEU A 99 -21.22 -1.03 -5.06
N GLY A 100 -20.72 -1.57 -3.95
CA GLY A 100 -19.73 -2.63 -3.98
C GLY A 100 -19.36 -3.13 -2.59
N GLY A 101 -18.38 -4.02 -2.53
CA GLY A 101 -18.13 -4.88 -1.38
C GLY A 101 -16.70 -4.81 -0.83
N PRO A 102 -16.38 -5.67 0.14
CA PRO A 102 -15.03 -5.77 0.64
C PRO A 102 -14.10 -6.34 -0.43
N LYS A 103 -12.86 -5.86 -0.49
CA LYS A 103 -11.84 -6.49 -1.32
C LYS A 103 -11.67 -7.95 -0.88
N PRO A 104 -11.56 -8.91 -1.80
CA PRO A 104 -11.26 -10.29 -1.42
C PRO A 104 -9.93 -10.32 -0.66
N HIS A 105 -9.94 -10.97 0.52
CA HIS A 105 -8.72 -11.30 1.23
C HIS A 105 -7.81 -12.08 0.28
N LEU A 106 -6.54 -11.67 0.18
CA LEU A 106 -5.52 -12.44 -0.53
C LEU A 106 -5.26 -13.72 0.26
N THR A 107 -6.03 -14.77 -0.03
CA THR A 107 -5.78 -16.10 0.50
C THR A 107 -4.49 -16.59 -0.13
N MET A 108 -3.42 -16.60 0.65
CA MET A 108 -2.18 -17.23 0.24
C MET A 108 -2.41 -18.74 0.32
N PRO A 109 -2.37 -19.47 -0.81
CA PRO A 109 -2.44 -20.92 -0.74
C PRO A 109 -1.24 -21.43 0.05
N PRO A 110 -1.38 -22.55 0.78
CA PRO A 110 -0.25 -23.18 1.44
C PRO A 110 0.85 -23.46 0.40
N ALA A 111 2.10 -23.24 0.79
CA ALA A 111 3.25 -23.52 -0.07
C ALA A 111 3.16 -24.97 -0.56
N SER A 112 3.22 -25.18 -1.87
CA SER A 112 3.27 -26.52 -2.45
C SER A 112 4.45 -27.28 -1.84
N GLY A 113 4.21 -28.51 -1.39
CA GLY A 113 5.12 -29.31 -0.54
C GLY A 113 6.49 -29.67 -1.14
N ALA A 114 6.92 -29.00 -2.20
CA ALA A 114 8.23 -29.15 -2.83
C ALA A 114 9.25 -28.08 -2.38
N VAL A 115 8.83 -27.05 -1.63
CA VAL A 115 9.76 -26.06 -1.07
C VAL A 115 10.02 -26.41 0.38
N LYS A 116 11.30 -26.51 0.80
CA LYS A 116 11.69 -26.55 2.22
C LYS A 116 11.17 -25.26 2.87
N ALA A 117 9.94 -25.31 3.38
CA ALA A 117 9.38 -24.25 4.18
C ALA A 117 10.12 -24.30 5.52
N ALA A 118 10.87 -23.25 5.83
CA ALA A 118 11.28 -23.02 7.20
C ALA A 118 9.99 -22.98 8.04
N ASP A 119 10.02 -23.71 9.13
CA ASP A 119 9.03 -23.94 10.19
C ASP A 119 8.66 -22.65 10.97
N GLN A 120 8.61 -21.53 10.26
CA GLN A 120 8.22 -20.24 10.75
C GLN A 120 6.75 -20.05 10.39
N THR A 121 5.91 -19.95 11.41
CA THR A 121 4.56 -19.39 11.29
C THR A 121 4.67 -18.01 10.63
N LEU A 122 4.51 -17.96 9.32
CA LEU A 122 4.51 -16.74 8.53
C LEU A 122 3.14 -16.09 8.70
N TYR A 123 3.07 -15.04 9.49
CA TYR A 123 1.88 -14.19 9.62
C TYR A 123 2.03 -13.00 8.68
N CYS A 124 1.05 -12.80 7.79
CA CYS A 124 0.93 -11.54 7.07
C CYS A 124 0.11 -10.56 7.89
N PHE A 125 0.73 -9.49 8.33
CA PHE A 125 0.04 -8.33 8.88
C PHE A 125 0.20 -7.15 7.93
N MET A 126 -0.84 -6.35 7.76
CA MET A 126 -0.73 -5.07 7.07
C MET A 126 -0.24 -4.03 8.07
N ALA A 127 0.95 -3.50 7.85
CA ALA A 127 1.46 -2.37 8.61
C ALA A 127 1.04 -1.06 7.92
N ILE A 128 0.31 -0.20 8.63
CA ILE A 128 0.04 1.17 8.18
C ILE A 128 1.29 1.98 8.48
N LEU A 129 2.00 2.40 7.43
CA LEU A 129 3.19 3.23 7.56
C LEU A 129 2.78 4.70 7.74
N PRO A 130 3.48 5.48 8.57
CA PRO A 130 3.21 6.92 8.69
C PRO A 130 3.38 7.61 7.32
N GLY A 131 2.37 8.39 6.92
CA GLY A 131 2.33 9.06 5.61
C GLY A 131 1.64 8.26 4.49
N SER A 132 1.09 7.08 4.78
CA SER A 132 0.12 6.43 3.89
C SER A 132 -1.15 7.28 3.85
N PRO A 133 -1.75 7.53 2.67
CA PRO A 133 -3.09 8.10 2.64
C PRO A 133 -4.05 7.13 3.35
N GLU A 134 -4.71 7.64 4.38
CA GLU A 134 -5.94 7.09 4.94
C GLU A 134 -7.10 7.25 3.97
#